data_AF-A0A7W1GBE6-F1
#
_entry.id   AF-A0A7W1GBE6-F1
#
_cell.length_a   1.000
_cell.length_b   1.000
_cell.length_c   1.000
_cell.angle_alpha   90.00
_cell.angle_beta   90.00
_cell.angle_gamma   90.00
#
_symmetry.space_group_name_H-M   'P 1'
#
loop_
_entity.id
_entity.type
_entity.pdbx_description
1 polymer ?
#
loop_
_entity_poly.entity_id
_entity_poly.type
_entity_poly.pdbx_seq_one_letter_code
_entity_poly.pdbx_strand_id
1 'polypeptide(L)'
;MSTQRTHPVALAHGIARFDFLTDSFKLRSQHLFGPIFDDIILHLSEHGIRVTKDRLHYFRGILSFLEENGFDVHHTRVSFAHGLETRANDLKNQINNILGLTGADRVHVIAHSMGGLDARFMIARLGMADKVASLTTIGTPHLGTSFADHKLARGGTELIELVSKAIDLRGFSDLSRAACQKFNESVRNAEATNDVFYQTYSSSEERKQIFTFLQLSWDIINKEEGANDGLVPVTSQAWQTVLTADDGSTKNVLQKQFPLPADHLNQVGWWDLNELHGFGKLNPIGSRMRFENEIKKVYLSIARDLRERFRIAPDN
;
A
#
# COMPACT_ATOMS: atom_id res chain seq x y z
N MET A 1 3.79 8.57 -34.15
CA MET A 1 4.55 7.75 -33.18
C MET A 1 3.59 6.70 -32.65
N SER A 2 3.85 5.42 -32.92
CA SER A 2 3.04 4.33 -32.35
C SER A 2 3.20 4.36 -30.83
N THR A 3 2.17 4.79 -30.11
CA THR A 3 2.16 4.73 -28.64
C THR A 3 2.03 3.26 -28.27
N GLN A 4 3.13 2.66 -27.81
CA GLN A 4 3.14 1.30 -27.30
C GLN A 4 2.04 1.18 -26.24
N ARG A 5 1.02 0.35 -26.50
CA ARG A 5 -0.06 0.15 -25.51
C ARG A 5 0.55 -0.49 -24.26
N THR A 6 0.35 0.14 -23.11
CA THR A 6 0.77 -0.41 -21.81
C THR A 6 -0.43 -0.45 -20.88
N HIS A 7 -0.46 -1.41 -19.96
CA HIS A 7 -1.49 -1.46 -18.94
C HIS A 7 -1.29 -0.31 -17.92
N PRO A 8 -2.33 0.49 -17.60
CA PRO A 8 -2.22 1.54 -16.59
C PRO A 8 -2.01 0.94 -15.20
N VAL A 9 -1.38 1.71 -14.31
CA VAL A 9 -1.11 1.32 -12.92
C VAL A 9 -2.21 1.85 -12.01
N ALA A 10 -2.88 0.96 -11.29
CA ALA A 10 -3.84 1.31 -10.24
C ALA A 10 -3.18 1.16 -8.87
N LEU A 11 -3.11 2.26 -8.12
CA LEU A 11 -2.59 2.29 -6.74
C LEU A 11 -3.72 2.07 -5.74
N ALA A 12 -3.75 0.88 -5.12
CA ALA A 12 -4.80 0.46 -4.19
C ALA A 12 -4.37 0.63 -2.72
N HIS A 13 -5.04 1.54 -2.01
CA HIS A 13 -4.70 1.89 -0.64
C HIS A 13 -5.28 0.90 0.40
N GLY A 14 -4.63 0.80 1.56
CA GLY A 14 -5.10 0.03 2.70
C GLY A 14 -6.19 0.71 3.52
N ILE A 15 -6.37 0.24 4.75
CA ILE A 15 -7.44 0.66 5.67
C ILE A 15 -7.14 1.98 6.42
N ALA A 16 -5.86 2.35 6.53
CA ALA A 16 -5.45 3.57 7.22
C ALA A 16 -5.97 4.83 6.51
N ARG A 17 -6.56 5.74 7.27
CA ARG A 17 -6.80 7.10 6.77
C ARG A 17 -5.57 7.92 7.11
N PHE A 18 -4.93 8.53 6.11
CA PHE A 18 -3.79 9.44 6.35
C PHE A 18 -4.25 10.89 6.50
N ASP A 19 -5.56 11.14 6.44
CA ASP A 19 -6.17 12.43 6.69
C ASP A 19 -5.83 12.92 8.11
N PHE A 20 -5.79 12.07 9.14
CA PHE A 20 -5.39 12.48 10.50
C PHE A 20 -3.93 12.97 10.58
N LEU A 21 -2.99 12.38 9.81
CA LEU A 21 -1.61 12.87 9.75
C LEU A 21 -1.57 14.22 9.03
N THR A 22 -2.37 14.38 7.96
CA THR A 22 -2.49 15.67 7.28
C THR A 22 -3.19 16.70 8.14
N ASP A 23 -4.15 16.32 8.97
CA ASP A 23 -4.87 17.20 9.88
C ASP A 23 -3.98 17.59 11.06
N SER A 24 -3.18 16.66 11.59
CA SER A 24 -2.16 16.95 12.60
C SER A 24 -1.05 17.85 12.04
N PHE A 25 -0.65 17.65 10.79
CA PHE A 25 0.28 18.54 10.08
C PHE A 25 -0.37 19.89 9.76
N LYS A 26 -1.64 19.93 9.34
CA LYS A 26 -2.39 21.16 9.08
C LYS A 26 -2.66 21.93 10.36
N LEU A 27 -2.99 21.27 11.47
CA LEU A 27 -3.13 21.90 12.78
C LEU A 27 -1.80 22.49 13.25
N ARG A 28 -0.68 21.76 13.11
CA ARG A 28 0.67 22.30 13.39
C ARG A 28 1.11 23.38 12.40
N SER A 29 0.81 23.26 11.11
CA SER A 29 1.18 24.24 10.09
C SER A 29 0.28 25.47 10.09
N GLN A 30 -1.00 25.35 10.46
CA GLN A 30 -1.90 26.47 10.70
C GLN A 30 -1.50 27.21 11.97
N HIS A 31 -1.04 26.50 13.01
CA HIS A 31 -0.46 27.15 14.19
C HIS A 31 0.89 27.82 13.93
N LEU A 32 1.74 27.29 13.04
CA LEU A 32 3.04 27.90 12.70
C LEU A 32 2.98 28.94 11.57
N PHE A 33 2.10 28.76 10.57
CA PHE A 33 2.11 29.48 9.30
C PHE A 33 0.72 29.95 8.83
N GLY A 34 -0.38 29.56 9.48
CA GLY A 34 -1.73 30.05 9.15
C GLY A 34 -2.10 29.96 7.65
N PRO A 35 -2.87 30.92 7.11
CA PRO A 35 -3.25 30.98 5.68
C PRO A 35 -2.07 31.24 4.73
N ILE A 36 -0.87 31.52 5.24
CA ILE A 36 0.35 31.78 4.45
C ILE A 36 0.83 30.51 3.74
N PHE A 37 0.45 29.31 4.21
CA PHE A 37 0.87 28.06 3.57
C PHE A 37 0.33 27.91 2.14
N ASP A 38 -0.93 28.28 1.91
CA ASP A 38 -1.54 28.22 0.58
C ASP A 38 -0.91 29.25 -0.36
N ASP A 39 -0.59 30.45 0.15
CA ASP A 39 0.18 31.47 -0.58
C ASP A 39 1.61 31.03 -0.89
N ILE A 40 2.28 30.31 0.02
CA ILE A 40 3.62 29.74 -0.22
C ILE A 40 3.55 28.67 -1.30
N ILE A 41 2.56 27.77 -1.27
CA ILE A 41 2.38 26.76 -2.31
C ILE A 41 2.12 27.40 -3.67
N LEU A 42 1.30 28.47 -3.71
CA LEU A 42 1.05 29.26 -4.90
C LEU A 42 2.33 29.95 -5.40
N HIS A 43 3.06 30.62 -4.51
CA HIS A 43 4.29 31.33 -4.82
C HIS A 43 5.42 30.40 -5.29
N LEU A 44 5.55 29.22 -4.68
CA LEU A 44 6.47 28.18 -5.12
C LEU A 44 6.12 27.70 -6.53
N SER A 45 4.83 27.48 -6.81
CA SER A 45 4.36 27.11 -8.15
C SER A 45 4.65 28.22 -9.19
N GLU A 46 4.47 29.49 -8.82
CA GLU A 46 4.80 30.66 -9.67
C GLU A 46 6.30 30.79 -9.95
N HIS A 47 7.15 30.34 -9.03
CA HIS A 47 8.62 30.35 -9.16
C HIS A 47 9.18 29.02 -9.71
N GLY A 48 8.33 28.19 -10.32
CA GLY A 48 8.75 26.94 -10.97
C GLY A 48 9.09 25.79 -10.01
N ILE A 49 8.82 25.94 -8.71
CA ILE A 49 8.96 24.88 -7.71
C ILE A 49 7.66 24.07 -7.70
N ARG A 50 7.69 22.92 -8.37
CA ARG A 50 6.52 22.03 -8.52
C ARG A 50 6.04 21.49 -7.17
N VAL A 51 4.82 21.83 -6.80
CA VAL A 51 4.06 21.17 -5.74
C VAL A 51 3.23 20.06 -6.37
N THR A 52 3.50 18.79 -6.02
CA THR A 52 2.79 17.65 -6.61
C THR A 52 1.37 17.52 -6.05
N LYS A 53 0.41 17.15 -6.91
CA LYS A 53 -1.02 17.01 -6.56
C LYS A 53 -1.31 15.99 -5.45
N ASP A 54 -0.40 15.05 -5.24
CA ASP A 54 -0.50 13.90 -4.34
C ASP A 54 0.47 13.99 -3.12
N ARG A 55 1.03 15.17 -2.82
CA ARG A 55 2.00 15.35 -1.71
C ARG A 55 1.44 15.02 -0.31
N LEU A 56 0.12 15.06 -0.16
CA LEU A 56 -0.61 14.71 1.06
C LEU A 56 -1.48 13.46 0.90
N HIS A 57 -1.33 12.74 -0.22
CA HIS A 57 -2.10 11.54 -0.50
C HIS A 57 -1.54 10.32 0.25
N TYR A 58 -2.35 9.27 0.38
CA TYR A 58 -1.96 7.97 0.96
C TYR A 58 -0.62 7.48 0.37
N PHE A 59 -0.55 7.41 -0.95
CA PHE A 59 0.68 7.17 -1.70
C PHE A 59 1.37 8.50 -1.97
N ARG A 60 2.30 8.88 -1.09
CA ARG A 60 2.77 10.25 -0.96
C ARG A 60 3.73 10.66 -2.08
N GLY A 61 3.24 11.40 -3.07
CA GLY A 61 4.04 11.87 -4.19
C GLY A 61 4.45 10.77 -5.19
N ILE A 62 3.88 9.56 -5.06
CA ILE A 62 4.26 8.39 -5.86
C ILE A 62 3.60 8.45 -7.23
N LEU A 63 2.32 8.81 -7.30
CA LEU A 63 1.61 8.86 -8.58
C LEU A 63 2.22 9.92 -9.49
N SER A 64 2.43 11.13 -8.99
CA SER A 64 3.03 12.21 -9.79
C SER A 64 4.44 11.84 -10.27
N PHE A 65 5.22 11.14 -9.43
CA PHE A 65 6.56 10.71 -9.81
C PHE A 65 6.55 9.63 -10.90
N LEU A 66 5.58 8.71 -10.88
CA LEU A 66 5.41 7.71 -11.94
C LEU A 66 4.90 8.35 -13.24
N GLU A 67 3.96 9.30 -13.17
CA GLU A 67 3.49 10.07 -14.33
C GLU A 67 4.65 10.81 -15.01
N GLU A 68 5.51 11.48 -14.22
CA GLU A 68 6.73 12.15 -14.71
C GLU A 68 7.72 11.19 -15.38
N ASN A 69 7.63 9.89 -15.08
CA ASN A 69 8.43 8.83 -15.69
C ASN A 69 7.70 8.07 -16.82
N GLY A 70 6.60 8.62 -17.32
CA GLY A 70 5.88 8.12 -18.49
C GLY A 70 4.99 6.91 -18.22
N PHE A 71 4.45 6.79 -17.02
CA PHE A 71 3.44 5.79 -16.68
C PHE A 71 2.06 6.43 -16.57
N ASP A 72 1.05 5.73 -17.07
CA ASP A 72 -0.36 6.07 -16.82
C ASP A 72 -0.77 5.47 -15.46
N VAL A 73 -1.07 6.33 -14.49
CA VAL A 73 -1.23 5.92 -13.09
C VAL A 73 -2.46 6.57 -12.47
N HIS A 74 -3.23 5.76 -11.73
CA HIS A 74 -4.45 6.20 -11.06
C HIS A 74 -4.44 5.80 -9.59
N HIS A 75 -4.86 6.72 -8.72
CA HIS A 75 -5.28 6.36 -7.37
C HIS A 75 -6.66 5.74 -7.41
N THR A 76 -6.84 4.59 -6.77
CA THR A 76 -8.18 4.09 -6.48
C THR A 76 -8.67 4.69 -5.17
N ARG A 77 -9.98 4.74 -5.00
CA ARG A 77 -10.63 5.12 -3.75
C ARG A 77 -11.60 4.03 -3.36
N VAL A 78 -11.40 3.47 -2.18
CA VAL A 78 -12.27 2.44 -1.61
C VAL A 78 -12.74 2.88 -0.24
N SER A 79 -13.90 2.38 0.19
CA SER A 79 -14.51 2.74 1.46
C SER A 79 -13.54 2.47 2.61
N PHE A 80 -13.30 3.50 3.43
CA PHE A 80 -12.47 3.36 4.61
C PHE A 80 -13.17 2.47 5.63
N ALA A 81 -12.42 1.51 6.18
CA ALA A 81 -12.82 0.65 7.29
C ALA A 81 -14.08 -0.20 7.13
N HIS A 82 -14.50 -0.42 5.89
CA HIS A 82 -15.50 -1.42 5.59
C HIS A 82 -14.83 -2.80 5.44
N GLY A 83 -15.66 -3.84 5.49
CA GLY A 83 -15.20 -5.21 5.28
C GLY A 83 -14.64 -5.43 3.87
N LEU A 84 -13.89 -6.52 3.75
CA LEU A 84 -13.16 -6.90 2.55
C LEU A 84 -14.04 -6.91 1.28
N GLU A 85 -15.26 -7.44 1.37
CA GLU A 85 -16.18 -7.53 0.22
C GLU A 85 -16.62 -6.16 -0.31
N THR A 86 -16.98 -5.23 0.58
CA THR A 86 -17.37 -3.87 0.19
C THR A 86 -16.20 -3.16 -0.50
N ARG A 87 -15.01 -3.23 0.11
CA ARG A 87 -13.80 -2.61 -0.44
C ARG A 87 -13.38 -3.21 -1.76
N ALA A 88 -13.51 -4.53 -1.93
CA ALA A 88 -13.25 -5.21 -3.20
C ALA A 88 -14.23 -4.79 -4.31
N ASN A 89 -15.51 -4.57 -3.98
CA ASN A 89 -16.49 -4.03 -4.91
C ASN A 89 -16.19 -2.58 -5.30
N ASP A 90 -15.79 -1.74 -4.35
CA ASP A 90 -15.33 -0.39 -4.66
C ASP A 90 -14.12 -0.41 -5.60
N LEU A 91 -13.12 -1.28 -5.30
CA LEU A 91 -11.94 -1.43 -6.14
C LEU A 91 -12.31 -1.88 -7.54
N LYS A 92 -13.21 -2.88 -7.68
CA LYS A 92 -13.75 -3.33 -8.96
C LYS A 92 -14.32 -2.17 -9.78
N ASN A 93 -15.13 -1.31 -9.16
CA ASN A 93 -15.73 -0.16 -9.84
C ASN A 93 -14.67 0.84 -10.30
N GLN A 94 -13.67 1.12 -9.46
CA GLN A 94 -12.54 2.00 -9.81
C GLN A 94 -11.73 1.42 -10.98
N ILE A 95 -11.42 0.12 -10.98
CA ILE A 95 -10.69 -0.53 -12.08
C ILE A 95 -11.48 -0.50 -13.38
N ASN A 96 -12.77 -0.83 -13.36
CA ASN A 96 -13.59 -0.75 -14.58
C ASN A 96 -13.66 0.69 -15.13
N ASN A 97 -13.72 1.70 -14.27
CA ASN A 97 -13.67 3.10 -14.69
C ASN A 97 -12.31 3.46 -15.32
N ILE A 98 -11.19 3.02 -14.74
CA ILE A 98 -9.86 3.23 -15.31
C ILE A 98 -9.77 2.60 -16.70
N LEU A 99 -10.21 1.35 -16.86
CA LEU A 99 -10.22 0.66 -18.16
C LEU A 99 -11.10 1.40 -19.18
N GLY A 100 -12.28 1.87 -18.77
CA GLY A 100 -13.16 2.68 -19.63
C GLY A 100 -12.56 4.02 -20.06
N LEU A 101 -11.81 4.68 -19.17
CA LEU A 101 -11.16 5.97 -19.46
C LEU A 101 -9.92 5.82 -20.35
N THR A 102 -9.14 4.76 -20.14
CA THR A 102 -7.85 4.53 -20.81
C THR A 102 -7.98 3.73 -22.10
N GLY A 103 -9.07 2.96 -22.25
CA GLY A 103 -9.25 2.00 -23.34
C GLY A 103 -8.32 0.78 -23.25
N ALA A 104 -7.63 0.58 -22.13
CA ALA A 104 -6.81 -0.59 -21.89
C ALA A 104 -7.68 -1.81 -21.54
N ASP A 105 -7.20 -3.01 -21.87
CA ASP A 105 -7.92 -4.26 -21.54
C ASP A 105 -7.66 -4.72 -20.09
N ARG A 106 -6.48 -4.40 -19.55
CA ARG A 106 -6.04 -4.80 -18.21
C ARG A 106 -5.27 -3.70 -17.50
N VAL A 107 -5.22 -3.78 -16.17
CA VAL A 107 -4.42 -2.92 -15.29
C VAL A 107 -3.30 -3.68 -14.58
N HIS A 108 -2.27 -2.95 -14.15
CA HIS A 108 -1.36 -3.39 -13.09
C HIS A 108 -1.85 -2.84 -11.75
N VAL A 109 -2.15 -3.70 -10.78
CA VAL A 109 -2.52 -3.26 -9.43
C VAL A 109 -1.27 -3.28 -8.55
N ILE A 110 -0.93 -2.14 -7.95
CA ILE A 110 0.04 -2.05 -6.85
C ILE A 110 -0.74 -1.70 -5.60
N ALA A 111 -0.79 -2.64 -4.67
CA ALA A 111 -1.64 -2.58 -3.50
C ALA A 111 -0.82 -2.58 -2.21
N HIS A 112 -1.20 -1.73 -1.27
CA HIS A 112 -0.55 -1.65 0.03
C HIS A 112 -1.48 -2.15 1.14
N SER A 113 -0.93 -2.88 2.12
CA SER A 113 -1.68 -3.31 3.32
C SER A 113 -2.96 -4.07 2.95
N MET A 114 -4.10 -3.75 3.53
CA MET A 114 -5.41 -4.34 3.21
C MET A 114 -5.81 -4.22 1.73
N GLY A 115 -5.29 -3.24 0.98
CA GLY A 115 -5.54 -3.11 -0.46
C GLY A 115 -5.16 -4.36 -1.25
N GLY A 116 -4.15 -5.11 -0.77
CA GLY A 116 -3.75 -6.38 -1.39
C GLY A 116 -4.80 -7.48 -1.20
N LEU A 117 -5.46 -7.52 -0.04
CA LEU A 117 -6.59 -8.42 0.19
C LEU A 117 -7.79 -8.00 -0.68
N ASP A 118 -8.09 -6.70 -0.75
CA ASP A 118 -9.18 -6.17 -1.58
C ASP A 118 -9.01 -6.60 -3.04
N ALA A 119 -7.79 -6.46 -3.57
CA ALA A 119 -7.45 -6.87 -4.93
C ALA A 119 -7.56 -8.38 -5.14
N ARG A 120 -7.07 -9.20 -4.21
CA ARG A 120 -7.21 -10.66 -4.26
C ARG A 120 -8.67 -11.10 -4.28
N PHE A 121 -9.50 -10.52 -3.40
CA PHE A 121 -10.93 -10.81 -3.34
C PHE A 121 -11.60 -10.42 -4.67
N MET A 122 -11.32 -9.22 -5.16
CA MET A 122 -11.83 -8.73 -6.44
C MET A 122 -11.49 -9.69 -7.59
N ILE A 123 -10.24 -10.11 -7.70
CA ILE A 123 -9.75 -11.02 -8.75
C ILE A 123 -10.44 -12.38 -8.64
N ALA A 124 -10.46 -12.98 -7.45
CA ALA A 124 -10.90 -14.35 -7.25
C ALA A 124 -12.43 -14.52 -7.18
N ARG A 125 -13.18 -13.49 -6.75
CA ARG A 125 -14.62 -13.59 -6.48
C ARG A 125 -15.49 -12.70 -7.36
N LEU A 126 -14.96 -11.59 -7.88
CA LEU A 126 -15.78 -10.57 -8.55
C LEU A 126 -15.61 -10.55 -10.07
N GLY A 127 -14.97 -11.58 -10.64
CA GLY A 127 -14.80 -11.75 -12.09
C GLY A 127 -13.91 -10.70 -12.73
N MET A 128 -12.79 -10.37 -12.07
CA MET A 128 -11.85 -9.34 -12.53
C MET A 128 -10.48 -9.90 -12.92
N ALA A 129 -10.31 -11.22 -12.93
CA ALA A 129 -9.04 -11.86 -13.26
C ALA A 129 -8.57 -11.58 -14.69
N ASP A 130 -9.49 -11.48 -15.64
CA ASP A 130 -9.25 -11.13 -17.04
C ASP A 130 -8.85 -9.66 -17.25
N LYS A 131 -9.18 -8.79 -16.28
CA LYS A 131 -8.94 -7.34 -16.30
C LYS A 131 -7.70 -6.89 -15.51
N VAL A 132 -6.98 -7.83 -14.90
CA VAL A 132 -5.78 -7.54 -14.11
C VAL A 132 -4.61 -8.30 -14.72
N ALA A 133 -3.59 -7.58 -15.18
CA ALA A 133 -2.36 -8.20 -15.69
C ALA A 133 -1.46 -8.65 -14.54
N SER A 134 -1.37 -7.84 -13.48
CA SER A 134 -0.59 -8.18 -12.28
C SER A 134 -1.18 -7.60 -11.01
N LEU A 135 -0.89 -8.28 -9.90
CA LEU A 135 -1.06 -7.76 -8.55
C LEU A 135 0.30 -7.78 -7.84
N THR A 136 0.76 -6.60 -7.45
CA THR A 136 1.90 -6.38 -6.57
C THR A 136 1.39 -5.99 -5.20
N THR A 137 1.68 -6.76 -4.16
CA THR A 137 1.34 -6.40 -2.78
C THR A 137 2.56 -5.89 -2.02
N ILE A 138 2.37 -4.90 -1.15
CA ILE A 138 3.40 -4.31 -0.30
C ILE A 138 2.83 -4.28 1.11
N GLY A 139 3.48 -4.94 2.07
CA GLY A 139 3.03 -4.93 3.47
C GLY A 139 1.65 -5.57 3.71
N THR A 140 1.14 -6.40 2.79
CA THR A 140 -0.23 -6.94 2.91
C THR A 140 -0.30 -8.07 3.94
N PRO A 141 -1.26 -8.09 4.87
CA PRO A 141 -1.42 -9.17 5.84
C PRO A 141 -2.08 -10.40 5.21
N HIS A 142 -1.41 -11.10 4.28
CA HIS A 142 -1.99 -12.26 3.59
C HIS A 142 -2.38 -13.41 4.53
N LEU A 143 -1.68 -13.54 5.65
CA LEU A 143 -1.93 -14.54 6.69
C LEU A 143 -2.51 -13.91 7.98
N GLY A 144 -2.95 -12.64 7.90
CA GLY A 144 -3.39 -11.86 9.05
C GLY A 144 -2.25 -11.32 9.90
N THR A 145 -2.57 -10.81 11.09
CA THR A 145 -1.59 -10.28 12.06
C THR A 145 -2.07 -10.55 13.48
N SER A 146 -1.16 -10.95 14.37
CA SER A 146 -1.46 -11.12 15.81
C SER A 146 -1.99 -9.84 16.44
N PHE A 147 -1.60 -8.66 15.94
CA PHE A 147 -2.15 -7.39 16.44
C PHE A 147 -3.67 -7.30 16.27
N ALA A 148 -4.21 -7.81 15.16
CA ALA A 148 -5.66 -7.85 14.93
C ALA A 148 -6.34 -8.82 15.90
N ASP A 149 -5.73 -9.99 16.16
CA ASP A 149 -6.24 -10.96 17.12
C ASP A 149 -6.28 -10.37 18.55
N HIS A 150 -5.23 -9.65 18.97
CA HIS A 150 -5.18 -8.96 20.27
C HIS A 150 -6.30 -7.93 20.41
N LYS A 151 -6.55 -7.16 19.35
CA LYS A 151 -7.62 -6.16 19.33
C LYS A 151 -9.01 -6.80 19.45
N LEU A 152 -9.23 -7.95 18.81
CA LEU A 152 -10.48 -8.71 18.91
C LEU A 152 -10.68 -9.35 20.29
N ALA A 153 -9.61 -9.90 20.89
CA ALA A 153 -9.70 -10.63 22.15
C ALA A 153 -9.86 -9.74 23.39
N ARG A 154 -9.30 -8.52 23.38
CA ARG A 154 -9.18 -7.67 24.59
C ARG A 154 -10.11 -6.45 24.64
N GLY A 155 -10.99 -6.27 23.65
CA GLY A 155 -11.98 -5.19 23.68
C GLY A 155 -11.38 -3.78 23.81
N GLY A 156 -10.19 -3.54 23.24
CA GLY A 156 -9.53 -2.23 23.24
C GLY A 156 -9.03 -1.79 24.63
N THR A 157 -7.78 -2.09 24.96
CA THR A 157 -7.09 -1.32 26.02
C THR A 157 -6.89 0.12 25.52
N GLU A 158 -6.82 1.12 26.41
CA GLU A 158 -6.60 2.54 26.03
C GLU A 158 -5.40 2.74 25.08
N LEU A 159 -4.38 1.90 25.22
CA LEU A 159 -3.18 1.88 24.37
C LEU A 159 -3.45 1.34 22.95
N ILE A 160 -4.30 0.32 22.80
CA ILE A 160 -4.75 -0.16 21.48
C ILE A 160 -5.65 0.89 20.84
N GLU A 161 -6.48 1.58 21.62
CA GLU A 161 -7.33 2.68 21.12
C GLU A 161 -6.51 3.82 20.51
N LEU A 162 -5.30 4.09 20.99
CA LEU A 162 -4.42 5.11 20.40
C LEU A 162 -4.02 4.76 18.96
N VAL A 163 -3.66 3.50 18.71
CA VAL A 163 -3.39 2.99 17.35
C VAL A 163 -4.67 3.00 16.51
N SER A 164 -5.80 2.69 17.15
CA SER A 164 -7.13 2.66 16.53
C SER A 164 -7.63 4.03 16.05
N LYS A 165 -7.13 5.12 16.63
CA LYS A 165 -7.45 6.48 16.19
C LYS A 165 -6.71 6.83 14.90
N ALA A 166 -5.52 6.28 14.70
CA ALA A 166 -4.72 6.47 13.49
C ALA A 166 -5.14 5.52 12.35
N ILE A 167 -5.62 4.33 12.70
CA ILE A 167 -5.99 3.28 11.75
C ILE A 167 -7.41 2.86 12.07
N ASP A 168 -8.32 3.03 11.12
CA ASP A 168 -9.72 2.74 11.37
C ASP A 168 -9.97 1.23 11.49
N LEU A 169 -10.17 0.77 12.71
CA LEU A 169 -10.17 -0.66 13.06
C LEU A 169 -11.51 -1.37 12.86
N ARG A 170 -12.50 -0.74 12.23
CA ARG A 170 -13.79 -1.41 11.96
C ARG A 170 -13.63 -2.58 10.99
N GLY A 171 -12.67 -2.52 10.07
CA GLY A 171 -12.31 -3.62 9.16
C GLY A 171 -11.26 -4.61 9.68
N PHE A 172 -10.83 -4.52 10.95
CA PHE A 172 -9.76 -5.38 11.47
C PHE A 172 -10.15 -6.85 11.67
N SER A 173 -11.44 -7.19 11.73
CA SER A 173 -11.88 -8.59 11.83
C SER A 173 -11.34 -9.43 10.67
N ASP A 174 -11.32 -8.84 9.48
CA ASP A 174 -10.85 -9.50 8.25
C ASP A 174 -9.32 -9.63 8.21
N LEU A 175 -8.61 -8.89 9.07
CA LEU A 175 -7.16 -8.91 9.21
C LEU A 175 -6.68 -9.88 10.31
N SER A 176 -7.61 -10.51 11.04
CA SER A 176 -7.26 -11.58 11.97
C SER A 176 -6.67 -12.78 11.25
N ARG A 177 -5.81 -13.53 11.93
CA ARG A 177 -5.18 -14.73 11.34
C ARG A 177 -6.22 -15.74 10.88
N ALA A 178 -7.25 -15.94 11.71
CA ALA A 178 -8.35 -16.86 11.41
C ALA A 178 -9.20 -16.40 10.20
N ALA A 179 -9.50 -15.10 10.06
CA ALA A 179 -10.24 -14.60 8.90
C ALA A 179 -9.41 -14.70 7.62
N CYS A 180 -8.13 -14.33 7.66
CA CYS A 180 -7.22 -14.45 6.51
C CYS A 180 -7.02 -15.91 6.09
N GLN A 181 -6.91 -16.85 7.04
CA GLN A 181 -6.85 -18.28 6.73
C GLN A 181 -8.12 -18.72 5.97
N LYS A 182 -9.31 -18.43 6.51
CA LYS A 182 -10.59 -18.75 5.84
C LYS A 182 -10.67 -18.12 4.45
N PHE A 183 -10.26 -16.86 4.33
CA PHE A 183 -10.22 -16.18 3.04
C PHE A 183 -9.33 -16.93 2.05
N ASN A 184 -8.08 -17.23 2.42
CA ASN A 184 -7.11 -17.94 1.58
C ASN A 184 -7.63 -19.31 1.12
N GLU A 185 -8.18 -20.11 2.03
CA GLU A 185 -8.78 -21.40 1.71
C GLU A 185 -9.91 -21.26 0.68
N SER A 186 -10.71 -20.20 0.82
CA SER A 186 -11.87 -19.95 -0.01
C SER A 186 -11.53 -19.51 -1.43
N VAL A 187 -10.38 -18.85 -1.64
CA VAL A 187 -9.98 -18.29 -2.96
C VAL A 187 -8.88 -19.07 -3.68
N ARG A 188 -8.21 -20.03 -3.02
CA ARG A 188 -7.02 -20.70 -3.56
C ARG A 188 -7.19 -21.27 -4.96
N ASN A 189 -8.32 -21.92 -5.27
CA ASN A 189 -8.56 -22.54 -6.57
C ASN A 189 -8.61 -21.48 -7.68
N ALA A 190 -9.32 -20.38 -7.43
CA ALA A 190 -9.41 -19.27 -8.38
C ALA A 190 -8.07 -18.53 -8.52
N GLU A 191 -7.32 -18.37 -7.42
CA GLU A 191 -6.01 -17.70 -7.45
C GLU A 191 -4.93 -18.53 -8.14
N ALA A 192 -4.95 -19.85 -8.00
CA ALA A 192 -3.99 -20.77 -8.61
C ALA A 192 -4.24 -20.98 -10.12
N THR A 193 -5.47 -20.82 -10.61
CA THR A 193 -5.84 -21.15 -11.99
C THR A 193 -5.98 -19.95 -12.93
N ASN A 194 -6.03 -18.72 -12.42
CA ASN A 194 -6.14 -17.54 -13.28
C ASN A 194 -4.79 -17.10 -13.89
N ASP A 195 -4.79 -16.20 -14.87
CA ASP A 195 -3.56 -15.74 -15.55
C ASP A 195 -2.88 -14.51 -14.93
N VAL A 196 -3.36 -14.02 -13.78
CA VAL A 196 -2.78 -12.85 -13.10
C VAL A 196 -1.41 -13.19 -12.52
N PHE A 197 -0.41 -12.35 -12.81
CA PHE A 197 0.92 -12.40 -12.20
C PHE A 197 0.89 -11.83 -10.78
N TYR A 198 1.35 -12.61 -9.80
CA TYR A 198 1.43 -12.19 -8.40
C TYR A 198 2.87 -11.99 -7.94
N GLN A 199 3.11 -10.86 -7.29
CA GLN A 199 4.35 -10.63 -6.55
C GLN A 199 4.09 -9.92 -5.22
N THR A 200 4.89 -10.21 -4.21
CA THR A 200 4.81 -9.61 -2.87
C THR A 200 6.11 -8.89 -2.55
N TYR A 201 6.01 -7.79 -1.80
CA TYR A 201 7.15 -7.10 -1.19
C TYR A 201 6.96 -7.09 0.32
N SER A 202 7.86 -7.79 1.02
CA SER A 202 7.91 -7.82 2.47
C SER A 202 8.95 -6.84 3.00
N SER A 203 8.63 -6.15 4.10
CA SER A 203 9.53 -5.25 4.79
C SER A 203 9.46 -5.48 6.30
N SER A 204 10.55 -5.17 6.98
CA SER A 204 10.61 -5.02 8.43
C SER A 204 11.44 -3.81 8.77
N GLU A 205 11.24 -3.31 9.98
CA GLU A 205 12.02 -2.21 10.50
C GLU A 205 12.31 -2.42 12.00
N GLU A 206 13.43 -1.87 12.46
CA GLU A 206 13.84 -1.88 13.84
C GLU A 206 12.85 -1.09 14.70
N ARG A 207 12.47 -1.60 15.87
CA ARG A 207 11.47 -0.99 16.76
C ARG A 207 11.63 0.53 16.95
N LYS A 208 12.87 1.01 17.07
CA LYS A 208 13.19 2.43 17.30
C LYS A 208 12.89 3.35 16.11
N GLN A 209 12.85 2.78 14.90
CA GLN A 209 12.57 3.47 13.63
C GLN A 209 11.12 3.27 13.18
N ILE A 210 10.35 2.46 13.90
CA ILE A 210 8.91 2.35 13.71
C ILE A 210 8.25 3.64 14.19
N PHE A 211 7.32 4.17 13.38
CA PHE A 211 6.41 5.25 13.75
C PHE A 211 5.90 5.07 15.19
N THR A 212 6.00 6.13 15.98
CA THR A 212 5.82 6.08 17.45
C THR A 212 4.55 5.35 17.87
N PHE A 213 3.43 5.59 17.18
CA PHE A 213 2.15 4.95 17.51
C PHE A 213 2.04 3.49 17.03
N LEU A 214 2.92 3.02 16.15
CA LEU A 214 3.02 1.63 15.70
C LEU A 214 3.98 0.78 16.54
N GLN A 215 4.77 1.38 17.45
CA GLN A 215 5.73 0.62 18.25
C GLN A 215 5.06 -0.40 19.17
N LEU A 216 3.84 -0.11 19.66
CA LEU A 216 3.09 -1.05 20.49
C LEU A 216 2.65 -2.28 19.69
N SER A 217 2.10 -2.07 18.49
CA SER A 217 1.73 -3.18 17.61
C SER A 217 2.98 -3.94 17.16
N TRP A 218 4.09 -3.24 16.91
CA TRP A 218 5.38 -3.88 16.67
C TRP A 218 5.79 -4.82 17.81
N ASP A 219 5.68 -4.40 19.08
CA ASP A 219 6.05 -5.23 20.24
C ASP A 219 5.20 -6.49 20.35
N ILE A 220 3.89 -6.35 20.12
CA ILE A 220 2.94 -7.47 20.13
C ILE A 220 3.31 -8.48 19.02
N ILE A 221 3.48 -7.98 17.80
CA ILE A 221 3.78 -8.82 16.63
C ILE A 221 5.16 -9.44 16.77
N ASN A 222 6.17 -8.68 17.20
CA ASN A 222 7.53 -9.19 17.34
C ASN A 222 7.61 -10.32 18.36
N LYS A 223 6.81 -10.25 19.43
CA LYS A 223 6.74 -11.32 20.43
C LYS A 223 6.12 -12.61 19.89
N GLU A 224 5.14 -12.54 19.00
CA GLU A 224 4.40 -13.72 18.51
C GLU A 224 4.87 -14.23 17.14
N GLU A 225 5.30 -13.34 16.27
CA GLU A 225 5.48 -13.57 14.83
C GLU A 225 6.83 -13.07 14.30
N GLY A 226 7.61 -12.36 15.13
CA GLY A 226 8.96 -11.88 14.81
C GLY A 226 9.01 -10.59 13.98
N ALA A 227 9.99 -10.51 13.08
CA ALA A 227 10.26 -9.31 12.29
C ALA A 227 9.00 -8.78 11.59
N ASN A 228 8.73 -7.49 11.72
CA ASN A 228 7.51 -6.86 11.23
C ASN A 228 7.72 -5.37 10.91
N ASP A 229 6.75 -4.79 10.22
CA ASP A 229 6.74 -3.38 9.80
C ASP A 229 5.95 -2.47 10.76
N GLY A 230 5.63 -2.95 11.95
CA GLY A 230 4.81 -2.26 12.93
C GLY A 230 3.33 -2.65 12.89
N LEU A 231 2.84 -3.30 11.83
CA LEU A 231 1.43 -3.75 11.75
C LEU A 231 1.27 -5.17 11.21
N VAL A 232 2.21 -5.64 10.39
CA VAL A 232 2.14 -6.93 9.72
C VAL A 232 3.49 -7.64 9.82
N PRO A 233 3.55 -8.91 10.27
CA PRO A 233 4.79 -9.68 10.27
C PRO A 233 5.26 -10.00 8.85
N VAL A 234 6.57 -10.06 8.64
CA VAL A 234 7.21 -10.34 7.34
C VAL A 234 6.69 -11.64 6.71
N THR A 235 6.42 -12.66 7.54
CA THR A 235 5.88 -13.96 7.11
C THR A 235 4.48 -13.82 6.50
N SER A 236 3.62 -12.98 7.08
CA SER A 236 2.30 -12.68 6.54
C SER A 236 2.37 -11.82 5.28
N GLN A 237 3.31 -10.86 5.23
CA GLN A 237 3.58 -10.05 4.03
C GLN A 237 4.06 -10.90 2.84
N ALA A 238 4.94 -11.87 3.10
CA ALA A 238 5.53 -12.72 2.08
C ALA A 238 4.49 -13.63 1.41
N TRP A 239 3.42 -13.98 2.15
CA TRP A 239 2.41 -14.95 1.74
C TRP A 239 3.03 -16.34 1.51
N GLN A 240 2.74 -17.00 0.40
CA GLN A 240 3.28 -18.32 0.03
C GLN A 240 3.89 -18.27 -1.36
N THR A 241 4.92 -19.08 -1.62
CA THR A 241 5.67 -19.09 -2.90
C THR A 241 4.90 -19.77 -4.03
N VAL A 242 4.04 -20.73 -3.69
CA VAL A 242 3.22 -21.50 -4.65
C VAL A 242 1.79 -21.58 -4.14
N LEU A 243 0.83 -21.25 -5.00
CA LEU A 243 -0.59 -21.49 -4.81
C LEU A 243 -0.94 -22.83 -5.44
N THR A 244 -1.67 -23.68 -4.73
CA THR A 244 -2.08 -25.01 -5.22
C THR A 244 -3.60 -25.16 -5.16
N ALA A 245 -4.20 -25.45 -6.31
CA ALA A 245 -5.62 -25.78 -6.44
C ALA A 245 -5.88 -27.25 -6.10
N ASP A 246 -7.15 -27.59 -5.88
CA ASP A 246 -7.60 -28.97 -5.65
C ASP A 246 -7.32 -29.94 -6.80
N ASP A 247 -7.32 -29.43 -8.03
CA ASP A 247 -7.03 -30.22 -9.23
C ASP A 247 -5.52 -30.41 -9.46
N GLY A 248 -4.67 -29.90 -8.55
CA GLY A 248 -3.22 -29.95 -8.66
C GLY A 248 -2.60 -28.82 -9.48
N SER A 249 -3.39 -27.90 -10.05
CA SER A 249 -2.88 -26.71 -10.73
C SER A 249 -2.09 -25.85 -9.75
N THR A 250 -0.97 -25.30 -10.22
CA THR A 250 -0.10 -24.47 -9.39
C THR A 250 0.19 -23.13 -10.04
N LYS A 251 0.38 -22.10 -9.19
CA LYS A 251 0.87 -20.79 -9.60
C LYS A 251 1.94 -20.30 -8.66
N ASN A 252 3.04 -19.80 -9.23
CA ASN A 252 4.10 -19.16 -8.47
C ASN A 252 3.72 -17.73 -8.08
N VAL A 253 4.04 -17.35 -6.85
CA VAL A 253 4.02 -15.97 -6.36
C VAL A 253 5.46 -15.52 -6.20
N LEU A 254 5.84 -14.45 -6.90
CA LEU A 254 7.19 -13.92 -6.80
C LEU A 254 7.35 -13.11 -5.50
N GLN A 255 8.08 -13.66 -4.53
CA GLN A 255 8.39 -12.97 -3.29
C GLN A 255 9.64 -12.10 -3.45
N LYS A 256 9.54 -10.84 -3.04
CA LYS A 256 10.66 -9.88 -3.00
C LYS A 256 10.75 -9.24 -1.63
N GLN A 257 11.95 -8.80 -1.28
CA GLN A 257 12.15 -7.92 -0.12
C GLN A 257 11.99 -6.47 -0.56
N PHE A 258 11.41 -5.64 0.31
CA PHE A 258 11.40 -4.20 0.11
C PHE A 258 12.86 -3.71 0.07
N PRO A 259 13.27 -2.89 -0.93
CA PRO A 259 14.70 -2.62 -1.17
C PRO A 259 15.43 -1.83 -0.08
N LEU A 260 14.71 -1.40 0.95
CA LEU A 260 15.21 -0.67 2.10
C LEU A 260 14.37 -1.04 3.33
N PRO A 261 14.93 -0.96 4.55
CA PRO A 261 14.13 -1.01 5.77
C PRO A 261 13.05 0.08 5.74
N ALA A 262 11.82 -0.32 6.04
CA ALA A 262 10.66 0.56 6.01
C ALA A 262 9.54 -0.02 6.87
N ASP A 263 9.02 0.78 7.79
CA ASP A 263 7.79 0.47 8.48
C ASP A 263 6.55 0.59 7.57
N HIS A 264 5.38 0.24 8.10
CA HIS A 264 4.16 0.15 7.33
C HIS A 264 3.71 1.48 6.70
N LEU A 265 4.11 2.63 7.24
CA LEU A 265 3.77 3.94 6.67
C LEU A 265 4.90 4.46 5.78
N ASN A 266 6.14 4.13 6.11
CA ASN A 266 7.31 4.39 5.26
C ASN A 266 7.16 3.78 3.87
N GLN A 267 6.59 2.57 3.77
CA GLN A 267 6.34 1.86 2.51
C GLN A 267 5.50 2.67 1.50
N VAL A 268 4.76 3.70 1.95
CA VAL A 268 3.94 4.58 1.11
C VAL A 268 4.37 6.05 1.17
N GLY A 269 5.56 6.32 1.70
CA GLY A 269 6.22 7.64 1.68
C GLY A 269 5.90 8.54 2.88
N TRP A 270 5.29 8.00 3.94
CA TRP A 270 5.08 8.72 5.20
C TRP A 270 6.25 8.51 6.15
N TRP A 271 6.55 9.52 6.97
CA TRP A 271 7.70 9.53 7.89
C TRP A 271 7.30 10.15 9.23
N ASP A 272 7.81 9.61 10.35
CA ASP A 272 7.48 10.10 11.70
C ASP A 272 8.26 11.39 12.01
N LEU A 273 7.55 12.38 12.54
CA LEU A 273 8.16 13.62 13.03
C LEU A 273 8.98 13.39 14.32
N ASN A 274 8.76 12.32 15.08
CA ASN A 274 9.44 12.12 16.36
C ASN A 274 10.86 11.53 16.26
N GLU A 275 11.26 11.00 15.11
CA GLU A 275 12.66 10.64 14.86
C GLU A 275 13.61 11.86 14.85
N LEU A 276 13.06 13.09 14.87
CA LEU A 276 13.81 14.34 15.07
C LEU A 276 14.43 14.46 16.47
N HIS A 277 13.92 13.76 17.48
CA HIS A 277 14.41 13.92 18.87
C HIS A 277 15.50 12.92 19.26
N GLY A 278 15.79 11.93 18.42
CA GLY A 278 16.70 10.82 18.73
C GLY A 278 18.18 11.02 18.34
N PHE A 279 18.52 12.02 17.52
CA PHE A 279 19.90 12.22 17.09
C PHE A 279 20.26 13.69 17.01
N GLY A 280 21.16 14.12 17.91
CA GLY A 280 22.01 15.26 17.64
C GLY A 280 22.84 14.98 16.39
N LYS A 281 22.49 15.62 15.27
CA LYS A 281 23.37 16.15 14.21
C LYS A 281 22.55 16.58 12.97
N LEU A 282 22.77 17.84 12.58
CA LEU A 282 22.65 18.45 11.26
C LEU A 282 21.82 17.74 10.16
N ASN A 283 20.75 18.45 9.75
CA ASN A 283 19.98 18.38 8.51
C ASN A 283 18.82 17.34 8.38
N PRO A 284 17.78 17.41 9.24
CA PRO A 284 16.61 16.51 9.23
C PRO A 284 15.73 16.60 7.97
N ILE A 285 15.73 17.74 7.29
CA ILE A 285 14.91 17.96 6.08
C ILE A 285 15.51 17.20 4.88
N GLY A 286 16.84 17.15 4.79
CA GLY A 286 17.55 16.45 3.72
C GLY A 286 17.46 14.93 3.80
N SER A 287 17.46 14.35 5.01
CA SER A 287 17.24 12.89 5.19
C SER A 287 15.83 12.48 4.78
N ARG A 288 14.81 13.26 5.18
CA ARG A 288 13.41 13.03 4.80
C ARG A 288 13.21 13.03 3.29
N MET A 289 13.66 14.07 2.59
CA MET A 289 13.49 14.16 1.13
C MET A 289 14.21 13.03 0.39
N ARG A 290 15.38 12.60 0.89
CA ARG A 290 16.09 11.44 0.34
C ARG A 290 15.27 10.16 0.53
N PHE A 291 14.76 9.89 1.72
CA PHE A 291 13.95 8.69 1.97
C PHE A 291 12.68 8.66 1.12
N GLU A 292 11.92 9.75 1.08
CA GLU A 292 10.72 9.86 0.23
C GLU A 292 11.05 9.60 -1.26
N ASN A 293 12.21 10.07 -1.73
CA ASN A 293 12.67 9.81 -3.09
C ASN A 293 13.08 8.36 -3.32
N GLU A 294 13.71 7.70 -2.35
CA GLU A 294 14.00 6.26 -2.44
C GLU A 294 12.73 5.42 -2.50
N ILE A 295 11.70 5.74 -1.69
CA ILE A 295 10.39 5.08 -1.78
C ILE A 295 9.81 5.23 -3.19
N LYS A 296 9.79 6.45 -3.76
CA LYS A 296 9.33 6.68 -5.12
C LYS A 296 10.10 5.87 -6.17
N LYS A 297 11.42 5.71 -6.00
CA LYS A 297 12.25 4.86 -6.87
C LYS A 297 11.88 3.38 -6.77
N VAL A 298 11.47 2.88 -5.60
CA VAL A 298 10.96 1.51 -5.46
C VAL A 298 9.72 1.31 -6.33
N TYR A 299 8.72 2.19 -6.23
CA TYR A 299 7.52 2.12 -7.08
C TYR A 299 7.84 2.25 -8.57
N LEU A 300 8.78 3.12 -8.92
CA LEU A 300 9.25 3.25 -10.30
C LEU A 300 9.91 1.96 -10.81
N SER A 301 10.73 1.30 -9.98
CA SER A 301 11.31 -0.01 -10.32
C SER A 301 10.24 -1.06 -10.54
N ILE A 302 9.24 -1.13 -9.65
CA ILE A 302 8.09 -2.05 -9.79
C ILE A 302 7.37 -1.79 -11.12
N ALA A 303 7.05 -0.54 -11.43
CA ALA A 303 6.33 -0.18 -12.65
C ALA A 303 7.14 -0.51 -13.91
N ARG A 304 8.47 -0.29 -13.89
CA ARG A 304 9.38 -0.65 -14.99
C ARG A 304 9.46 -2.15 -15.20
N ASP A 305 9.62 -2.93 -14.13
CA ASP A 305 9.65 -4.40 -14.18
C ASP A 305 8.35 -4.96 -14.78
N LEU A 306 7.21 -4.42 -14.36
CA LEU A 306 5.89 -4.84 -14.88
C LEU A 306 5.74 -4.47 -16.37
N ARG A 307 6.11 -3.23 -16.75
CA ARG A 307 6.07 -2.82 -18.16
C ARG A 307 6.96 -3.70 -19.04
N GLU A 308 8.14 -4.09 -18.56
CA GLU A 308 9.05 -4.99 -19.29
C GLU A 308 8.46 -6.39 -19.44
N ARG A 309 7.88 -6.94 -18.36
CA ARG A 309 7.25 -8.26 -18.35
C ARG A 309 6.05 -8.36 -19.29
N PHE A 310 5.26 -7.29 -19.39
CA PHE A 310 4.01 -7.26 -20.14
C PHE A 310 4.09 -6.39 -21.40
N ARG A 311 5.28 -6.30 -22.03
CA ARG A 311 5.44 -5.56 -23.29
C ARG A 311 4.48 -6.10 -24.34
N ILE A 312 3.54 -5.25 -24.73
CA ILE A 312 2.68 -5.50 -25.89
C ILE A 312 3.50 -5.13 -27.12
N ALA A 313 3.65 -6.07 -28.06
CA ALA A 313 4.27 -5.78 -29.35
C ALA A 313 3.41 -4.74 -30.09
N PRO A 314 4.00 -3.81 -30.84
CA PRO A 314 3.21 -2.95 -31.71
C PRO A 314 2.43 -3.80 -32.72
N ASP A 315 1.19 -3.41 -33.01
CA ASP A 315 0.42 -3.99 -34.11
C ASP A 315 1.24 -3.85 -35.41
N ASN A 316 1.56 -4.98 -36.06
CA ASN A 316 2.27 -5.03 -37.34
C ASN A 316 1.41 -4.50 -38.48
#